data_AF-A0A2E3J4P1-F1
#
_entry.id   AF-A0A2E3J4P1-F1
#
_cell.length_a   1.000
_cell.length_b   1.000
_cell.length_c   1.000
_cell.angle_alpha   90.00
_cell.angle_beta   90.00
_cell.angle_gamma   90.00
#
_symmetry.space_group_name_H-M   'P 1'
#
loop_
_entity.id
_entity.type
_entity.pdbx_description
1 polymer ?
#
loop_
_entity_poly.entity_id
_entity_poly.type
_entity_poly.pdbx_seq_one_letter_code
_entity_poly.pdbx_strand_id
1 'polypeptide(L)'
;MVFEEPIYWTKGFPEIKVLDTDFARIRVQTGGDLHIGEVARTLAIKGAEILFDPSQMWGADGHNNELLLRARAVDNGFWVACAHWNSSALGLRSVILDPYG
;
A
#
# COMPACT_ATOMS: atom_id res chain seq x y z
N MET A 1 -12.26 13.17 -0.99
CA MET A 1 -12.33 11.71 -0.82
C MET A 1 -11.27 11.38 0.21
N VAL A 2 -11.67 11.41 1.48
CA VAL A 2 -10.80 11.53 2.66
C VAL A 2 -11.03 10.27 3.48
N PHE A 3 -10.06 9.37 3.53
CA PHE A 3 -10.00 8.42 4.64
C PHE A 3 -9.53 9.22 5.87
N GLU A 4 -10.22 9.02 6.98
CA GLU A 4 -10.25 9.87 8.17
C GLU A 4 -8.97 9.72 9.04
N GLU A 5 -7.78 9.89 8.45
CA GLU A 5 -6.51 9.98 9.17
C GLU A 5 -6.04 11.40 9.60
N PRO A 6 -6.65 12.55 9.19
CA PRO A 6 -6.04 13.86 9.43
C PRO A 6 -6.09 14.34 10.90
N ILE A 7 -6.82 13.66 11.79
CA ILE A 7 -6.90 14.03 13.22
C ILE A 7 -5.56 13.86 13.96
N TYR A 8 -4.66 12.99 13.48
CA TYR A 8 -3.36 12.73 14.13
C TYR A 8 -2.16 13.33 13.37
N TRP A 9 -2.29 13.58 12.07
CA TRP A 9 -1.21 14.10 11.22
C TRP A 9 -1.39 15.60 10.95
N THR A 10 -0.92 16.42 11.90
CA THR A 10 -1.08 17.89 11.90
C THR A 10 -0.13 18.64 10.95
N LYS A 11 0.83 17.96 10.33
CA LYS A 11 1.76 18.51 9.33
C LYS A 11 1.54 17.78 8.01
N GLY A 12 1.48 18.54 6.91
CA GLY A 12 1.01 18.11 5.59
C GLY A 12 1.67 16.86 5.01
N PHE A 13 1.16 16.41 3.86
CA PHE A 13 1.57 15.15 3.23
C PHE A 13 3.07 15.14 2.91
N PRO A 14 3.85 14.20 3.46
CA PRO A 14 5.26 14.06 3.11
C PRO A 14 5.42 13.74 1.63
N GLU A 15 6.53 14.21 1.05
CA GLU A 15 6.84 13.97 -0.36
C GLU A 15 6.87 12.46 -0.68
N ILE A 16 6.28 12.11 -1.83
CA ILE A 16 6.30 10.75 -2.36
C ILE A 16 7.71 10.45 -2.93
N LYS A 17 8.47 9.60 -2.24
CA LYS A 17 9.89 9.26 -2.49
C LYS A 17 10.15 7.75 -2.49
N VAL A 18 10.92 7.27 -3.44
CA VAL A 18 11.42 5.89 -3.42
C VAL A 18 12.80 5.89 -2.77
N LEU A 19 13.10 4.86 -1.98
CA LEU A 19 14.38 4.68 -1.30
C LEU A 19 15.19 3.61 -2.06
N ASP A 20 16.43 3.92 -2.38
CA ASP A 20 17.36 2.98 -3.00
C ASP A 20 18.02 2.12 -1.90
N THR A 21 17.91 0.80 -2.02
CA THR A 21 18.58 -0.18 -1.14
C THR A 21 19.51 -1.08 -1.96
N ASP A 22 20.26 -1.95 -1.30
CA ASP A 22 21.16 -2.92 -1.95
C ASP A 22 20.42 -4.04 -2.71
N PHE A 23 19.14 -4.27 -2.41
CA PHE A 23 18.34 -5.33 -3.04
C PHE A 23 17.20 -4.83 -3.93
N ALA A 24 16.67 -3.62 -3.71
CA ALA A 24 15.56 -3.07 -4.49
C ALA A 24 15.36 -1.56 -4.28
N ARG A 25 14.62 -0.93 -5.20
CA ARG A 25 13.95 0.34 -4.95
C ARG A 25 12.68 0.15 -4.14
N ILE A 26 12.71 0.57 -2.88
CA ILE A 26 11.60 0.31 -1.95
C ILE A 26 10.76 1.56 -1.69
N ARG A 27 9.49 1.33 -1.40
CA ARG A 27 8.58 2.37 -0.94
C ARG A 27 7.62 1.85 0.12
N VAL A 28 7.11 2.76 0.93
CA VAL A 28 5.99 2.54 1.85
C VAL A 28 4.75 3.32 1.41
N GLN A 29 3.59 2.68 1.44
CA GLN A 29 2.27 3.33 1.47
C GLN A 29 1.56 2.98 2.78
N THR A 30 0.57 3.75 3.22
CA THR A 30 -0.26 3.37 4.37
C THR A 30 -1.55 2.71 3.90
N GLY A 31 -2.25 2.01 4.81
CA GLY A 31 -3.47 1.29 4.46
C GLY A 31 -4.57 2.16 3.83
N GLY A 32 -4.61 3.47 4.10
CA GLY A 32 -5.54 4.40 3.44
C GLY A 32 -5.18 4.70 1.98
N ASP A 33 -3.90 4.70 1.63
CA ASP A 33 -3.41 4.99 0.27
C ASP A 33 -3.83 3.91 -0.74
N LEU A 34 -4.14 2.69 -0.27
CA LEU A 34 -4.56 1.57 -1.12
C LEU A 34 -5.71 1.96 -2.07
N HIS A 35 -6.65 2.75 -1.58
CA HIS A 35 -7.83 3.17 -2.35
C HIS A 35 -7.53 4.29 -3.35
N ILE A 36 -6.36 4.93 -3.27
CA ILE A 36 -5.91 5.99 -4.17
C ILE A 36 -4.86 5.41 -5.13
N GLY A 37 -5.31 4.85 -6.25
CA GLY A 37 -4.43 4.19 -7.23
C GLY A 37 -3.32 5.08 -7.77
N GLU A 38 -3.53 6.40 -7.81
CA GLU A 38 -2.56 7.40 -8.24
C GLU A 38 -1.32 7.46 -7.35
N VAL A 39 -1.45 7.12 -6.05
CA VAL A 39 -0.30 7.05 -5.13
C VAL A 39 0.62 5.91 -5.56
N ALA A 40 0.09 4.70 -5.69
CA ALA A 40 0.82 3.53 -6.18
C ALA A 40 1.42 3.77 -7.58
N ARG A 41 0.66 4.42 -8.47
CA ARG A 41 1.14 4.74 -9.82
C ARG A 41 2.31 5.71 -9.81
N THR A 42 2.25 6.73 -8.96
CA THR A 42 3.35 7.70 -8.81
C THR A 42 4.62 7.02 -8.33
N LEU A 43 4.50 6.01 -7.46
CA LEU A 43 5.61 5.22 -6.94
C LEU A 43 6.25 4.33 -8.02
N ALA A 44 5.41 3.69 -8.82
CA ALA A 44 5.85 2.91 -9.98
C ALA A 44 6.63 3.79 -10.97
N ILE A 45 6.12 4.99 -11.30
CA ILE A 45 6.79 5.94 -12.21
C ILE A 45 8.15 6.40 -11.64
N LYS A 46 8.27 6.52 -10.31
CA LYS A 46 9.54 6.82 -9.63
C LYS A 46 10.49 5.60 -9.56
N GLY A 47 10.10 4.46 -10.11
CA GLY A 47 10.90 3.24 -10.21
C GLY A 47 10.85 2.34 -8.99
N ALA A 48 9.77 2.36 -8.20
CA ALA A 48 9.60 1.41 -7.11
C ALA A 48 9.49 -0.03 -7.61
N GLU A 49 10.26 -0.94 -7.01
CA GLU A 49 10.26 -2.38 -7.31
C GLU A 49 9.54 -3.19 -6.22
N ILE A 50 9.55 -2.69 -4.98
CA ILE A 50 8.83 -3.29 -3.84
C ILE A 50 8.05 -2.21 -3.09
N LEU A 51 6.76 -2.47 -2.91
CA LEU A 51 5.84 -1.68 -2.11
C LEU A 51 5.56 -2.37 -0.78
N PHE A 52 5.97 -1.75 0.32
CA PHE A 52 5.61 -2.14 1.67
C PHE A 52 4.33 -1.44 2.11
N ASP A 53 3.40 -2.21 2.67
CA ASP A 53 2.12 -1.71 3.19
C ASP A 53 1.89 -2.18 4.63
N PRO A 54 2.40 -1.45 5.64
CA PRO A 54 1.99 -1.63 7.02
C PRO A 54 0.55 -1.16 7.16
N SER A 55 -0.38 -2.10 7.17
CA SER A 55 -1.79 -1.80 7.01
C SER A 55 -2.60 -2.04 8.29
N GLN A 56 -3.49 -1.09 8.56
CA GLN A 56 -4.58 -1.23 9.52
C GLN A 56 -5.89 -0.86 8.84
N MET A 57 -6.15 -1.48 7.68
CA MET A 57 -7.37 -1.26 6.92
C MET A 57 -8.58 -1.73 7.73
N TRP A 58 -9.37 -0.76 8.21
CA TRP A 58 -10.60 -1.01 8.97
C TRP A 58 -11.79 -1.13 8.03
N GLY A 59 -12.77 -1.97 8.40
CA GLY A 59 -14.01 -2.14 7.63
C GLY A 59 -14.41 -3.61 7.49
N ALA A 60 -15.60 -3.84 6.91
CA ALA A 60 -16.16 -5.18 6.74
C ALA A 60 -15.56 -5.97 5.56
N ASP A 61 -14.56 -5.42 4.87
CA ASP A 61 -14.26 -5.81 3.50
C ASP A 61 -12.78 -6.13 3.26
N GLY A 62 -12.25 -7.02 4.10
CA GLY A 62 -10.86 -7.48 3.97
C GLY A 62 -10.58 -8.18 2.62
N HIS A 63 -11.59 -8.83 2.04
CA HIS A 63 -11.47 -9.46 0.73
C HIS A 63 -11.24 -8.43 -0.38
N ASN A 64 -12.02 -7.35 -0.43
CA ASN A 64 -11.80 -6.32 -1.45
C ASN A 64 -10.47 -5.57 -1.24
N ASN A 65 -10.01 -5.42 0.00
CA ASN A 65 -8.68 -4.87 0.26
C ASN A 65 -7.56 -5.76 -0.32
N GLU A 66 -7.66 -7.08 -0.17
CA GLU A 66 -6.71 -8.01 -0.79
C GLU A 66 -6.77 -7.95 -2.32
N LEU A 67 -7.98 -7.87 -2.89
CA LEU A 67 -8.16 -7.69 -4.34
C LEU A 67 -7.53 -6.38 -4.85
N LEU A 68 -7.68 -5.30 -4.09
CA LEU A 68 -7.04 -4.03 -4.41
C LEU A 68 -5.52 -4.13 -4.31
N LEU A 69 -4.97 -4.81 -3.30
CA LEU A 69 -3.52 -5.04 -3.18
C LEU A 69 -2.98 -5.79 -4.40
N ARG A 70 -3.70 -6.82 -4.87
CA ARG A 70 -3.39 -7.52 -6.13
C ARG A 70 -3.45 -6.60 -7.33
N ALA A 71 -4.52 -5.81 -7.45
CA ALA A 71 -4.64 -4.84 -8.52
C ALA A 71 -3.47 -3.84 -8.52
N ARG A 72 -3.02 -3.36 -7.35
CA ARG A 72 -1.85 -2.47 -7.26
C ARG A 72 -0.56 -3.15 -7.70
N ALA A 73 -0.36 -4.41 -7.37
CA ALA A 73 0.79 -5.18 -7.83
C ALA A 73 0.79 -5.31 -9.36
N VAL A 74 -0.34 -5.74 -9.94
CA VAL A 74 -0.51 -5.98 -11.39
C VAL A 74 -0.45 -4.69 -12.20
N ASP A 75 -1.16 -3.64 -11.80
CA ASP A 75 -1.26 -2.38 -12.56
C ASP A 75 0.08 -1.64 -12.67
N ASN A 76 0.98 -1.89 -11.71
CA ASN A 76 2.23 -1.17 -11.56
C ASN A 76 3.48 -2.04 -11.78
N GLY A 77 3.33 -3.36 -11.79
CA GLY A 77 4.43 -4.29 -12.05
C GLY A 77 5.48 -4.33 -10.94
N PHE A 78 5.09 -4.10 -9.68
CA PHE A 78 5.98 -4.21 -8.52
C PHE A 78 5.51 -5.29 -7.54
N TRP A 79 6.41 -5.73 -6.65
CA TRP A 79 6.06 -6.59 -5.53
C TRP A 79 5.30 -5.81 -4.47
N VAL A 80 4.35 -6.46 -3.79
CA VAL A 80 3.67 -5.89 -2.62
C VAL A 80 3.91 -6.77 -1.41
N ALA A 81 4.38 -6.17 -0.32
CA ALA A 81 4.53 -6.82 0.98
C ALA A 81 3.62 -6.10 1.98
N CYS A 82 2.45 -6.68 2.23
CA CYS A 82 1.46 -6.15 3.16
C CYS A 82 1.59 -6.82 4.52
N ALA A 83 1.78 -6.02 5.56
CA ALA A 83 1.74 -6.46 6.95
C ALA A 83 0.47 -5.92 7.59
N HIS A 84 -0.56 -6.76 7.69
CA HIS A 84 -1.86 -6.35 8.21
C HIS A 84 -1.96 -6.60 9.72
N TRP A 85 -2.51 -5.62 10.44
CA TRP A 85 -2.78 -5.75 11.87
C TRP A 85 -3.76 -6.90 12.15
N ASN A 86 -3.48 -7.73 13.16
CA ASN A 86 -4.23 -8.96 13.38
C ASN A 86 -5.64 -8.75 13.94
N SER A 87 -5.91 -7.60 14.57
CA SER A 87 -7.22 -7.27 15.15
C SER A 87 -8.06 -6.32 14.29
N SER A 88 -7.63 -6.01 13.06
CA SER A 88 -8.44 -5.26 12.08
C SER A 88 -9.37 -6.21 11.31
N ALA A 89 -9.66 -5.95 10.04
CA ALA A 89 -10.68 -6.68 9.28
C ALA A 89 -10.37 -8.19 9.18
N LEU A 90 -11.29 -9.04 9.64
CA LEU A 90 -11.15 -10.51 9.67
C LEU A 90 -10.84 -11.15 8.30
N GLY A 91 -11.21 -10.47 7.21
CA GLY A 91 -11.07 -10.98 5.84
C GLY A 91 -9.72 -10.71 5.19
N LEU A 92 -8.83 -9.91 5.79
CA LEU A 92 -7.50 -9.61 5.26
C LEU A 92 -6.43 -10.17 6.19
N ARG A 93 -5.42 -10.80 5.61
CA ARG A 93 -4.19 -11.21 6.31
C ARG A 93 -2.99 -10.55 5.65
N SER A 94 -1.87 -10.53 6.37
CA SER A 94 -0.58 -10.19 5.76
C SER A 94 -0.31 -11.09 4.55
N VAL A 95 0.17 -10.49 3.47
CA VAL A 95 0.33 -11.16 2.17
C VAL A 95 1.51 -10.57 1.41
N ILE A 96 2.19 -11.41 0.64
CA ILE A 96 3.19 -11.00 -0.35
C ILE A 96 2.62 -11.33 -1.73
N LEU A 97 2.60 -10.35 -2.62
CA LEU A 97 2.06 -10.45 -3.97
C LEU A 97 3.17 -10.14 -4.97
N ASP A 98 3.19 -10.90 -6.05
CA ASP A 98 4.14 -10.70 -7.12
C ASP A 98 3.59 -9.69 -8.16
N PRO A 99 4.44 -9.19 -9.08
CA PRO A 99 4.02 -8.23 -10.11
C PRO A 99 2.86 -8.70 -11.02
N TYR A 100 2.49 -9.97 -10.99
CA TYR A 100 1.42 -10.58 -11.77
C TYR A 100 0.16 -10.93 -10.96
N GLY A 101 0.15 -10.73 -9.63
CA GLY A 101 -1.04 -10.83 -8.77
C GLY A 101 -1.01 -11.94 -7.74
#